data_AF-A0A8H7SLJ9-F1
#
_entry.id   AF-A0A8H7SLJ9-F1
#
_cell.length_a   1.000
_cell.length_b   1.000
_cell.length_c   1.000
_cell.angle_alpha   90.00
_cell.angle_beta   90.00
_cell.angle_gamma   90.00
#
_symmetry.space_group_name_H-M   'P 1'
#
loop_
_entity.id
_entity.type
_entity.pdbx_description
1 polymer ?
#
loop_
_entity_poly.entity_id
_entity_poly.type
_entity_poly.pdbx_seq_one_letter_code
_entity_poly.pdbx_strand_id
1 'polypeptide(L)'
;MDDSQYNLSSPTILATSALTAAAWLILFIGACVAGFHGVAWWIIIFELVFVVGTIVLLGVNKFYRFHKMVYVVMAVSLVYLTYLCQFTLDNNGDPGARAAAAGSVMLLIVQFIWAICLTSPEGSWFSRNGSANFKNSAVGVTGANLSRKFSNTVRPNHNSGGKKNYDSPLPPRHDEERDVGDGNNNDDCEQATALHDYQGSPDDPNELSFSKNEVLDILDKRGNWWQARKRDGTTGIVPSNYVSLS
;
A
#
# COMPACT_ATOMS: atom_id res chain seq x y z
N MET A 1 6.11 -15.27 0.69
CA MET A 1 5.75 -14.63 1.97
C MET A 1 6.73 -13.51 2.12
N ASP A 2 6.30 -12.32 1.75
CA ASP A 2 7.23 -11.37 1.17
C ASP A 2 7.72 -10.40 2.25
N ASP A 3 8.99 -10.54 2.62
CA ASP A 3 9.71 -9.73 3.62
C ASP A 3 9.86 -8.25 3.24
N SER A 4 9.08 -7.76 2.27
CA SER A 4 9.18 -6.45 1.61
C SER A 4 8.08 -5.46 1.99
N GLN A 5 6.99 -5.89 2.63
CA GLN A 5 5.81 -5.03 2.88
C GLN A 5 5.96 -3.99 4.01
N TYR A 6 6.85 -4.20 4.98
CA TYR A 6 7.13 -3.20 6.02
C TYR A 6 8.54 -2.66 5.87
N ASN A 7 8.82 -2.02 4.73
CA ASN A 7 10.09 -1.33 4.55
C ASN A 7 10.12 -0.07 5.44
N LEU A 8 10.80 -0.16 6.58
CA LEU A 8 10.97 0.94 7.56
C LEU A 8 11.76 2.15 6.99
N SER A 9 12.12 2.13 5.71
CA SER A 9 12.77 3.20 4.96
C SER A 9 11.80 4.23 4.36
N SER A 10 10.55 4.33 4.83
CA SER A 10 9.71 5.48 4.45
C SER A 10 10.28 6.74 5.14
N PRO A 11 10.80 7.73 4.38
CA PRO A 11 11.50 8.88 4.98
C PRO A 11 10.57 9.71 5.86
N THR A 12 9.25 9.58 5.66
CA THR A 12 8.20 10.19 6.48
C THR A 12 8.13 9.64 7.90
N ILE A 13 8.28 8.33 8.13
CA ILE A 13 8.28 7.76 9.50
C ILE A 13 9.57 8.13 10.25
N LEU A 14 10.71 8.13 9.55
CA LEU A 14 11.97 8.58 10.15
C LEU A 14 11.96 10.09 10.46
N ALA A 15 11.45 10.92 9.55
CA ALA A 15 11.32 12.36 9.77
C ALA A 15 10.32 12.67 10.91
N THR A 16 9.17 12.00 10.94
CA THR A 16 8.18 12.21 12.02
C THR A 16 8.68 11.71 13.37
N SER A 17 9.43 10.61 13.45
CA SER A 17 10.02 10.15 14.73
C SER A 17 11.11 11.10 15.25
N ALA A 18 11.92 11.68 14.36
CA ALA A 18 12.85 12.75 14.73
C ALA A 18 12.10 14.02 15.22
N LEU A 19 11.00 14.39 14.57
CA LEU A 19 10.12 15.49 15.02
C LEU A 19 9.48 15.19 16.39
N THR A 20 9.02 13.96 16.63
CA THR A 20 8.48 13.53 17.93
C THR A 20 9.54 13.65 19.03
N ALA A 21 10.78 13.21 18.78
CA ALA A 21 11.88 13.35 19.74
C ALA A 21 12.19 14.84 20.06
N ALA A 22 12.20 15.71 19.04
CA ALA A 22 12.38 17.14 19.24
C ALA A 22 11.21 17.79 20.01
N ALA A 23 9.96 17.42 19.70
CA ALA A 23 8.77 17.90 20.38
C ALA A 23 8.72 17.47 21.85
N TRP A 24 9.11 16.22 22.14
CA TRP A 24 9.27 15.74 23.52
C TRP A 24 10.36 16.49 24.28
N LEU A 25 11.51 16.77 23.64
CA LEU A 25 12.59 17.54 24.26
C LEU A 25 12.16 18.98 24.58
N ILE A 26 11.39 19.64 23.70
CA ILE A 26 10.80 20.96 23.95
C ILE A 26 9.81 20.90 25.13
N LEU A 27 8.94 19.88 25.15
CA LEU A 27 8.00 19.64 26.26
C LEU A 27 8.75 19.46 27.59
N PHE A 28 9.77 18.62 27.61
CA PHE A 28 10.57 18.32 28.80
C PHE A 28 11.31 19.54 29.34
N ILE A 29 11.99 20.31 28.48
CA ILE A 29 12.68 21.55 28.89
C ILE A 29 11.68 22.59 29.38
N GLY A 30 10.56 22.79 28.66
CA GLY A 30 9.51 23.70 29.09
C GLY A 30 8.93 23.34 30.46
N ALA A 31 8.65 22.05 30.68
CA ALA A 31 8.16 21.53 31.95
C ALA A 31 9.17 21.66 33.11
N CYS A 32 10.47 21.47 32.84
CA CYS A 32 11.53 21.73 33.82
C CYS A 32 11.58 23.21 34.22
N VAL A 33 11.50 24.13 33.24
CA VAL A 33 11.53 25.58 33.48
C VAL A 33 10.25 26.06 34.18
N ALA A 34 9.11 25.46 33.87
CA ALA A 34 7.81 25.75 34.49
C ALA A 34 7.60 25.07 35.86
N GLY A 35 8.55 24.24 36.31
CA GLY A 35 8.42 23.51 37.58
C GLY A 35 7.22 22.56 37.62
N PHE A 36 6.93 21.81 36.56
CA PHE A 36 5.82 20.86 36.58
C PHE A 36 6.08 19.68 37.52
N HIS A 37 5.05 19.28 38.26
CA HIS A 37 5.09 18.18 39.24
C HIS A 37 3.77 17.41 39.29
N GLY A 38 3.76 16.27 40.00
CA GLY A 38 2.59 15.41 40.14
C GLY A 38 2.28 14.61 38.87
N VAL A 39 0.99 14.49 38.52
CA VAL A 39 0.53 13.64 37.40
C VAL A 39 1.11 14.11 36.06
N ALA A 40 1.20 15.43 35.83
CA ALA A 40 1.78 15.97 34.59
C ALA A 40 3.24 15.53 34.38
N TRP A 41 4.05 15.50 35.45
CA TRP A 41 5.43 15.02 35.39
C TRP A 41 5.50 13.52 35.06
N TRP A 42 4.65 12.70 35.68
CA TRP A 42 4.57 11.27 35.38
C TRP A 42 4.21 11.01 33.90
N ILE A 43 3.28 11.79 33.33
CA ILE A 43 2.91 11.68 31.91
C ILE A 43 4.10 12.01 31.00
N ILE A 44 4.87 13.07 31.28
CA ILE A 44 6.05 13.44 30.46
C ILE A 44 7.08 12.29 30.42
N ILE A 45 7.27 11.58 31.53
CA ILE A 45 8.15 10.41 31.61
C ILE A 45 7.54 9.19 30.89
N PHE A 46 6.23 8.97 30.97
CA PHE A 46 5.53 7.94 30.18
C PHE A 46 5.71 8.19 28.67
N GLU A 47 5.53 9.43 28.22
CA GLU A 47 5.75 9.84 26.83
C GLU A 47 7.21 9.64 26.38
N LEU A 48 8.20 9.84 27.26
CA LEU A 48 9.60 9.51 26.94
C LEU A 48 9.77 8.03 26.60
N VAL A 49 9.20 7.15 27.44
CA VAL A 49 9.25 5.69 27.24
C VAL A 49 8.54 5.30 25.95
N PHE A 50 7.43 5.97 25.61
CA PHE A 50 6.71 5.75 24.35
C PHE A 50 7.55 6.18 23.12
N VAL A 51 8.14 7.38 23.15
CA VAL A 51 8.96 7.91 22.05
C VAL A 51 10.22 7.06 21.84
N VAL A 52 10.95 6.76 22.91
CA VAL A 52 12.14 5.89 22.84
C VAL A 52 11.75 4.48 22.40
N GLY A 53 10.67 3.91 22.95
CA GLY A 53 10.14 2.62 22.56
C GLY A 53 9.81 2.56 21.07
N THR A 54 9.18 3.60 20.53
CA THR A 54 8.87 3.70 19.09
C THR A 54 10.13 3.77 18.24
N ILE A 55 11.13 4.59 18.62
CA ILE A 55 12.42 4.68 17.91
C ILE A 55 13.16 3.34 17.92
N VAL A 56 13.18 2.63 19.06
CA VAL A 56 13.82 1.30 19.18
C VAL A 56 13.06 0.23 18.37
N LEU A 57 11.73 0.24 18.39
CA LEU A 57 10.92 -0.66 17.58
C LEU A 57 11.14 -0.45 16.07
N LEU A 58 11.34 0.80 15.66
CA LEU A 58 11.74 1.14 14.28
C LEU A 58 13.18 0.70 13.98
N GLY A 59 14.12 0.84 14.92
CA GLY A 59 15.51 0.43 14.72
C GLY A 59 15.74 -1.08 14.62
N VAL A 60 14.84 -1.90 15.18
CA VAL A 60 15.02 -3.36 15.30
C VAL A 60 14.28 -4.15 14.20
N ASN A 61 13.53 -3.51 13.30
CA ASN A 61 12.71 -4.11 12.24
C ASN A 61 11.70 -5.22 12.69
N LYS A 62 11.51 -5.43 14.00
CA LYS A 62 10.57 -6.43 14.55
C LYS A 62 9.13 -5.91 14.72
N PHE A 63 8.80 -4.79 14.07
CA PHE A 63 7.52 -4.10 14.20
C PHE A 63 6.33 -5.05 13.96
N TYR A 64 6.41 -5.92 12.96
CA TYR A 64 5.38 -6.91 12.62
C TYR A 64 5.01 -7.85 13.78
N ARG A 65 5.95 -8.18 14.70
CA ARG A 65 5.66 -9.08 15.83
C ARG A 65 4.93 -8.37 16.98
N PHE A 66 5.09 -7.05 17.11
CA PHE A 66 4.60 -6.28 18.26
C PHE A 66 3.54 -5.23 17.91
N HIS A 67 3.20 -5.04 16.63
CA HIS A 67 2.28 -3.99 16.14
C HIS A 67 0.98 -3.85 16.98
N LYS A 68 0.32 -4.96 17.34
CA LYS A 68 -0.89 -4.94 18.18
C LYS A 68 -0.68 -4.30 19.55
N MET A 69 0.47 -4.56 20.19
CA MET A 69 0.82 -3.97 21.48
C MET A 69 1.16 -2.48 21.33
N VAL A 70 1.85 -2.11 20.25
CA VAL A 70 2.17 -0.70 19.94
C VAL A 70 0.90 0.13 19.79
N TYR A 71 -0.13 -0.39 19.12
CA TYR A 71 -1.41 0.32 18.94
C TYR A 71 -2.15 0.54 20.27
N VAL A 72 -2.13 -0.44 21.18
CA VAL A 72 -2.73 -0.30 22.51
C VAL A 72 -1.99 0.75 23.35
N VAL A 73 -0.65 0.72 23.37
CA VAL A 73 0.15 1.72 24.12
C VAL A 73 -0.01 3.12 23.50
N MET A 74 -0.08 3.22 22.17
CA MET A 74 -0.34 4.48 21.46
C MET A 74 -1.72 5.07 21.80
N ALA A 75 -2.76 4.24 21.92
CA ALA A 75 -4.08 4.70 22.32
C ALA A 75 -4.07 5.27 23.75
N VAL A 76 -3.32 4.65 24.67
CA VAL A 76 -3.14 5.16 26.04
C VAL A 76 -2.32 6.47 26.06
N SER A 77 -1.25 6.56 25.28
CA SER A 77 -0.47 7.79 25.09
C SER A 77 -1.34 8.96 24.63
N LEU A 78 -2.19 8.78 23.60
CA LEU A 78 -3.11 9.83 23.13
C LEU A 78 -4.05 10.36 24.24
N VAL A 79 -4.52 9.49 25.14
CA VAL A 79 -5.37 9.90 26.28
C VAL A 79 -4.57 10.71 27.32
N TYR A 80 -3.35 10.30 27.65
CA TYR A 80 -2.51 11.08 28.58
C TYR A 80 -2.02 12.39 27.96
N LEU A 81 -1.70 12.39 26.67
CA LEU A 81 -1.20 13.55 25.95
C LEU A 81 -2.29 14.61 25.72
N THR A 82 -3.54 14.21 25.49
CA THR A 82 -4.68 15.16 25.45
C THR A 82 -4.91 15.82 26.80
N TYR A 83 -4.86 15.07 27.91
CA TYR A 83 -4.89 15.64 29.27
C TYR A 83 -3.72 16.60 29.53
N LEU A 84 -2.50 16.19 29.18
CA LEU A 84 -1.30 17.03 29.37
C LEU A 84 -1.39 18.31 28.54
N CYS A 85 -1.87 18.22 27.30
CA CYS A 85 -2.07 19.38 26.42
C CYS A 85 -2.97 20.43 27.08
N GLN A 86 -4.13 20.02 27.59
CA GLN A 86 -5.03 20.90 28.35
C GLN A 86 -4.34 21.50 29.58
N PHE A 87 -3.69 20.68 30.40
CA PHE A 87 -2.94 21.15 31.58
C PHE A 87 -1.86 22.19 31.22
N THR A 88 -1.13 22.01 30.12
CA THR A 88 -0.10 22.97 29.66
C THR A 88 -0.67 24.26 29.09
N LEU A 89 -1.87 24.20 28.47
CA LEU A 89 -2.56 25.36 27.93
C LEU A 89 -3.18 26.24 29.02
N ASP A 90 -3.76 25.62 30.05
CA ASP A 90 -4.36 26.31 31.20
C ASP A 90 -3.29 27.03 32.05
N ASN A 91 -2.09 26.46 32.16
CA ASN A 91 -0.97 27.01 32.96
C ASN A 91 0.00 27.90 32.14
N ASN A 92 -0.48 28.64 31.14
CA ASN A 92 0.37 29.39 30.20
C ASN A 92 1.04 30.69 30.73
N GLY A 93 1.04 30.93 32.05
CA GLY A 93 1.60 32.13 32.68
C GLY A 93 3.08 32.32 32.35
N ASP A 94 3.88 31.29 32.56
CA ASP A 94 5.34 31.34 32.43
C ASP A 94 5.86 31.04 31.03
N PRO A 95 7.01 31.62 30.60
CA PRO A 95 7.65 31.29 29.32
C PRO A 95 7.95 29.80 29.16
N GLY A 96 8.34 29.12 30.24
CA GLY A 96 8.58 27.67 30.25
C GLY A 96 7.30 26.87 29.96
N ALA A 97 6.18 27.26 30.56
CA ALA A 97 4.90 26.57 30.36
C ALA A 97 4.36 26.76 28.93
N ARG A 98 4.61 27.92 28.31
CA ARG A 98 4.31 28.15 26.88
C ARG A 98 5.15 27.27 25.96
N ALA A 99 6.44 27.08 26.27
CA ALA A 99 7.29 26.13 25.55
C ALA A 99 6.80 24.68 25.75
N ALA A 100 6.39 24.32 26.97
CA ALA A 100 5.80 23.02 27.26
C ALA A 100 4.50 22.77 26.46
N ALA A 101 3.62 23.77 26.39
CA ALA A 101 2.40 23.72 25.59
C ALA A 101 2.66 23.57 24.08
N ALA A 102 3.68 24.25 23.55
CA ALA A 102 4.09 24.06 22.16
C ALA A 102 4.60 22.63 21.91
N GLY A 103 5.35 22.06 22.86
CA GLY A 103 5.81 20.66 22.80
C GLY A 103 4.68 19.64 22.88
N SER A 104 3.74 19.79 23.80
CA SER A 104 2.59 18.87 23.96
C SER A 104 1.65 18.90 22.75
N VAL A 105 1.36 20.08 22.20
CA VAL A 105 0.56 20.24 20.97
C VAL A 105 1.27 19.61 19.76
N MET A 106 2.57 19.82 19.61
CA MET A 106 3.34 19.24 18.49
C MET A 106 3.39 17.71 18.57
N LEU A 107 3.63 17.15 19.76
CA LEU A 107 3.51 15.70 19.99
C LEU A 107 2.12 15.21 19.61
N LEU A 108 1.05 15.89 20.05
CA LEU A 108 -0.32 15.46 19.81
C LEU A 108 -0.63 15.39 18.30
N ILE A 109 -0.20 16.40 17.53
CA ILE A 109 -0.37 16.42 16.06
C ILE A 109 0.37 15.24 15.40
N VAL A 110 1.63 15.01 15.75
CA VAL A 110 2.41 13.89 15.16
C VAL A 110 1.83 12.54 15.59
N GLN A 111 1.38 12.42 16.83
CA GLN A 111 0.77 11.19 17.36
C GLN A 111 -0.58 10.88 16.69
N PHE A 112 -1.38 11.89 16.34
CA PHE A 112 -2.58 11.71 15.53
C PHE A 112 -2.27 11.29 14.09
N ILE A 113 -1.23 11.89 13.47
CA ILE A 113 -0.76 11.45 12.14
C ILE A 113 -0.34 9.98 12.20
N TRP A 114 0.45 9.59 13.20
CA TRP A 114 0.82 8.18 13.42
C TRP A 114 -0.38 7.27 13.66
N ALA A 115 -1.35 7.69 14.47
CA ALA A 115 -2.57 6.90 14.69
C ALA A 115 -3.32 6.63 13.38
N ILE A 116 -3.44 7.63 12.51
CA ILE A 116 -4.08 7.48 11.19
C ILE A 116 -3.22 6.58 10.27
N CYS A 117 -1.91 6.84 10.16
CA CYS A 117 -1.01 6.09 9.29
C CYS A 117 -0.92 4.60 9.68
N LEU A 118 -0.80 4.31 10.98
CA LEU A 118 -0.61 2.95 11.51
C LEU A 118 -1.92 2.15 11.61
N THR A 119 -3.08 2.83 11.61
CA THR A 119 -4.41 2.19 11.57
C THR A 119 -4.93 2.02 10.14
N SER A 120 -4.37 2.74 9.16
CA SER A 120 -4.85 2.67 7.77
C SER A 120 -4.63 1.27 7.14
N PRO A 121 -5.61 0.70 6.43
CA PRO A 121 -5.44 -0.56 5.72
C PRO A 121 -4.37 -0.49 4.62
N GLU A 122 -3.75 -1.63 4.33
CA GLU A 122 -2.76 -1.79 3.26
C GLU A 122 -3.35 -1.32 1.91
N GLY A 123 -2.64 -0.40 1.23
CA GLY A 123 -3.11 0.25 -0.01
C GLY A 123 -3.63 1.68 0.15
N SER A 124 -3.79 2.19 1.37
CA SER A 124 -4.21 3.59 1.62
C SER A 124 -3.26 4.65 1.02
N TRP A 125 -3.79 5.84 0.72
CA TRP A 125 -3.10 6.98 0.07
C TRP A 125 -1.69 7.28 0.62
N PHE A 126 -1.49 7.10 1.93
CA PHE A 126 -0.21 7.33 2.61
C PHE A 126 0.90 6.36 2.13
N SER A 127 0.57 5.10 1.85
CA SER A 127 1.51 4.12 1.27
C SER A 127 1.91 4.47 -0.15
N ARG A 128 1.04 5.19 -0.90
CA ARG A 128 1.33 5.63 -2.28
C ARG A 128 2.21 6.88 -2.31
N ASN A 129 2.09 7.77 -1.34
CA ASN A 129 2.88 9.01 -1.27
C ASN A 129 4.18 8.90 -0.44
N GLY A 130 4.28 7.92 0.47
CA GLY A 130 5.53 7.62 1.19
C GLY A 130 6.69 7.17 0.30
N SER A 131 6.40 6.76 -0.94
CA SER A 131 7.36 6.34 -1.97
C SER A 131 7.72 7.45 -2.97
N ALA A 132 7.53 8.72 -2.60
CA ALA A 132 8.06 9.86 -3.35
C ALA A 132 9.59 9.77 -3.41
N ASN A 133 10.12 9.33 -4.55
CA ASN A 133 11.50 8.92 -4.75
C ASN A 133 12.49 10.06 -4.40
N PHE A 134 13.13 9.98 -3.23
CA PHE A 134 14.34 10.76 -2.96
C PHE A 134 15.56 10.11 -3.63
N LYS A 135 15.47 9.89 -4.95
CA LYS A 135 16.62 9.49 -5.78
C LYS A 135 17.40 10.74 -6.15
N ASN A 136 18.38 11.04 -5.31
CA ASN A 136 19.55 11.91 -5.56
C ASN A 136 19.31 13.14 -6.44
N SER A 137 19.18 14.30 -5.78
CA SER A 137 19.65 15.57 -6.35
C SER A 137 21.19 15.55 -6.46
N ALA A 138 21.70 14.78 -7.42
CA ALA A 138 23.09 14.80 -7.85
C ALA A 138 23.14 15.29 -9.30
N VAL A 139 23.56 16.54 -9.47
CA VAL A 139 24.02 17.22 -10.70
C VAL A 139 23.65 16.53 -12.02
N GLY A 140 22.57 17.01 -12.65
CA GLY A 140 22.14 16.58 -13.98
C GLY A 140 21.43 17.70 -14.72
N VAL A 141 22.19 18.63 -15.31
CA VAL A 141 21.64 19.66 -16.21
C VAL A 141 21.17 19.00 -17.49
N THR A 142 19.85 18.85 -17.70
CA THR A 142 19.13 19.13 -18.96
C THR A 142 17.63 18.75 -18.92
N GLY A 143 16.78 19.67 -19.41
CA GLY A 143 15.58 19.32 -20.21
C GLY A 143 14.42 18.59 -19.52
N ALA A 144 13.57 19.33 -18.79
CA ALA A 144 12.23 18.84 -18.47
C ALA A 144 11.38 18.64 -19.73
N ASN A 145 10.78 17.45 -19.92
CA ASN A 145 9.82 17.17 -21.00
C ASN A 145 8.40 17.04 -20.44
N LEU A 146 7.77 18.19 -20.21
CA LEU A 146 6.40 18.33 -19.72
C LEU A 146 5.38 18.18 -20.87
N SER A 147 5.33 17.00 -21.52
CA SER A 147 4.31 16.72 -22.54
C SER A 147 4.01 15.24 -22.73
N ARG A 148 2.86 14.80 -22.20
CA ARG A 148 1.96 13.78 -22.79
C ARG A 148 0.72 13.57 -21.93
N LYS A 149 -0.25 14.50 -22.04
CA LYS A 149 -1.66 14.24 -21.73
C LYS A 149 -2.54 15.35 -22.29
N PHE A 150 -2.75 15.34 -23.61
CA PHE A 150 -3.96 15.77 -24.32
C PHE A 150 -3.77 15.51 -25.82
N SER A 151 -4.35 14.42 -26.33
CA SER A 151 -4.66 14.27 -27.76
C SER A 151 -5.80 13.28 -27.91
N ASN A 152 -7.02 13.79 -27.84
CA ASN A 152 -8.20 13.06 -28.27
C ASN A 152 -8.38 13.34 -29.78
N THR A 153 -8.08 12.36 -30.63
CA THR A 153 -8.23 12.51 -32.09
C THR A 153 -8.82 11.26 -32.72
N VAL A 154 -10.15 11.22 -32.77
CA VAL A 154 -10.89 10.50 -33.83
C VAL A 154 -10.43 11.04 -35.18
N ARG A 155 -10.03 10.16 -36.12
CA ARG A 155 -9.85 10.52 -37.54
C ARG A 155 -10.33 9.40 -38.48
N PRO A 156 -10.71 9.73 -39.74
CA PRO A 156 -11.80 9.04 -40.43
C PRO A 156 -11.35 8.12 -41.58
N ASN A 157 -12.30 7.36 -42.12
CA ASN A 157 -12.13 6.49 -43.29
C ASN A 157 -12.57 7.17 -44.61
N HIS A 158 -11.62 7.31 -45.55
CA HIS A 158 -11.82 7.65 -46.98
C HIS A 158 -10.51 7.27 -47.71
N ASN A 159 -10.47 6.61 -48.88
CA ASN A 159 -11.19 6.90 -50.13
C ASN A 159 -11.08 5.71 -51.13
N SER A 160 -11.79 5.77 -52.28
CA SER A 160 -11.96 4.66 -53.24
C SER A 160 -11.10 4.72 -54.53
N GLY A 161 -10.82 3.55 -55.12
CA GLY A 161 -10.96 3.30 -56.59
C GLY A 161 -9.73 3.24 -57.52
N GLY A 162 -9.61 2.16 -58.34
CA GLY A 162 -8.68 2.05 -59.49
C GLY A 162 -8.54 0.62 -60.09
N LYS A 163 -8.28 0.45 -61.40
CA LYS A 163 -8.25 -0.86 -62.17
C LYS A 163 -7.11 -0.86 -63.24
N LYS A 164 -6.71 -1.91 -63.99
CA LYS A 164 -7.30 -3.20 -64.46
C LYS A 164 -6.20 -4.26 -64.78
N ASN A 165 -6.59 -5.54 -64.98
CA ASN A 165 -6.14 -6.62 -65.93
C ASN A 165 -4.63 -6.85 -66.28
N TYR A 166 -4.12 -8.04 -66.68
CA TYR A 166 -4.64 -9.10 -67.58
C TYR A 166 -4.04 -10.53 -67.32
N ASP A 167 -4.65 -11.55 -67.98
CA ASP A 167 -4.14 -12.87 -68.45
C ASP A 167 -4.09 -14.14 -67.56
N SER A 168 -4.26 -15.31 -68.21
CA SER A 168 -4.34 -16.71 -67.71
C SER A 168 -3.45 -17.64 -68.57
N PRO A 169 -2.94 -18.83 -68.14
CA PRO A 169 -3.73 -20.10 -68.11
C PRO A 169 -3.29 -21.19 -67.07
N LEU A 170 -3.83 -22.42 -67.21
CA LEU A 170 -3.80 -23.67 -66.37
C LEU A 170 -2.50 -24.53 -66.53
N PRO A 171 -2.41 -25.81 -66.04
CA PRO A 171 -2.46 -26.44 -64.69
C PRO A 171 -1.10 -27.20 -64.41
N PRO A 172 -0.94 -28.49 -63.97
CA PRO A 172 -1.65 -29.44 -63.06
C PRO A 172 -0.74 -30.18 -61.99
N ARG A 173 -1.31 -31.15 -61.23
CA ARG A 173 -0.69 -32.18 -60.32
C ARG A 173 -0.20 -31.66 -58.93
N HIS A 174 0.02 -32.46 -57.87
CA HIS A 174 0.08 -33.93 -57.65
C HIS A 174 -0.66 -34.34 -56.34
N ASP A 175 -1.20 -35.56 -56.27
CA ASP A 175 -1.72 -36.18 -55.04
C ASP A 175 -0.62 -36.96 -54.29
N GLU A 176 -0.16 -36.49 -53.12
CA GLU A 176 0.62 -37.25 -52.10
C GLU A 176 0.27 -36.64 -50.71
N GLU A 177 -0.58 -37.27 -49.89
CA GLU A 177 -0.28 -38.28 -48.85
C GLU A 177 0.10 -37.74 -47.45
N ARG A 178 -0.84 -37.87 -46.49
CA ARG A 178 -0.65 -38.02 -45.03
C ARG A 178 -0.03 -36.78 -44.30
N ASP A 179 -0.13 -36.58 -42.99
CA ASP A 179 -0.73 -37.35 -41.88
C ASP A 179 -1.37 -36.38 -40.85
N VAL A 180 -2.08 -36.90 -39.85
CA VAL A 180 -2.63 -36.12 -38.72
C VAL A 180 -1.47 -35.64 -37.83
N GLY A 181 -1.14 -34.34 -37.93
CA GLY A 181 -0.09 -33.70 -37.14
C GLY A 181 -0.66 -32.80 -36.03
N ASP A 182 -0.68 -33.31 -34.80
CA ASP A 182 -1.03 -32.60 -33.59
C ASP A 182 -0.15 -31.34 -33.38
N GLY A 183 -0.78 -30.17 -33.44
CA GLY A 183 -0.15 -28.86 -33.31
C GLY A 183 -0.26 -28.32 -31.88
N ASN A 184 0.30 -29.06 -30.93
CA ASN A 184 0.18 -28.79 -29.51
C ASN A 184 0.73 -27.41 -29.11
N ASN A 185 -0.16 -26.43 -28.96
CA ASN A 185 0.08 -25.24 -28.13
C ASN A 185 -0.71 -25.42 -26.84
N ASN A 186 -0.05 -26.01 -25.84
CA ASN A 186 -0.53 -26.00 -24.47
C ASN A 186 -0.76 -24.55 -24.01
N ASP A 187 -2.02 -24.11 -24.02
CA ASP A 187 -2.48 -23.22 -22.95
C ASP A 187 -2.40 -24.05 -21.66
N ASP A 188 -1.24 -24.02 -20.98
CA ASP A 188 -0.99 -24.68 -19.68
C ASP A 188 -1.81 -24.01 -18.56
N CYS A 189 -3.13 -24.04 -18.74
CA CYS A 189 -4.11 -23.55 -17.80
C CYS A 189 -4.36 -24.66 -16.77
N GLU A 190 -3.68 -24.52 -15.64
CA GLU A 190 -3.68 -25.50 -14.57
C GLU A 190 -5.09 -25.57 -13.95
N GLN A 191 -5.72 -26.74 -13.98
CA GLN A 191 -7.07 -26.89 -13.45
C GLN A 191 -7.06 -26.96 -11.93
N ALA A 192 -7.93 -26.18 -11.31
CA ALA A 192 -8.13 -26.21 -9.87
C ALA A 192 -9.57 -26.59 -9.51
N THR A 193 -9.73 -27.41 -8.48
CA THR A 193 -11.03 -27.77 -7.91
C THR A 193 -11.29 -26.93 -6.66
N ALA A 194 -12.44 -26.28 -6.59
CA ALA A 194 -12.86 -25.51 -5.42
C ALA A 194 -13.12 -26.41 -4.20
N LEU A 195 -12.48 -26.11 -3.07
CA LEU A 195 -12.60 -26.83 -1.80
C LEU A 195 -13.86 -26.41 -1.01
N HIS A 196 -14.32 -25.19 -1.24
CA HIS A 196 -15.42 -24.53 -0.53
C HIS A 196 -16.24 -23.66 -1.49
N ASP A 197 -17.47 -23.34 -1.12
CA ASP A 197 -18.26 -22.31 -1.79
C ASP A 197 -17.66 -20.92 -1.48
N TYR A 198 -17.60 -20.05 -2.49
CA TYR A 198 -17.16 -18.67 -2.38
C TYR A 198 -18.14 -17.75 -3.11
N GLN A 199 -18.64 -16.76 -2.40
CA GLN A 199 -19.45 -15.69 -2.97
C GLN A 199 -18.62 -14.42 -2.99
N GLY A 200 -18.31 -13.93 -4.18
CA GLY A 200 -17.54 -12.72 -4.38
C GLY A 200 -18.26 -11.50 -3.80
N SER A 201 -17.47 -10.55 -3.29
CA SER A 201 -18.01 -9.33 -2.71
C SER A 201 -18.83 -8.54 -3.75
N PRO A 202 -20.06 -8.09 -3.44
CA PRO A 202 -20.82 -7.20 -4.33
C PRO A 202 -20.14 -5.83 -4.52
N ASP A 203 -19.17 -5.49 -3.65
CA ASP A 203 -18.37 -4.27 -3.74
C ASP A 203 -17.12 -4.41 -4.64
N ASP A 204 -16.71 -5.63 -5.00
CA ASP A 204 -15.60 -5.88 -5.95
C ASP A 204 -16.05 -6.78 -7.13
N PRO A 205 -16.41 -6.18 -8.29
CA PRO A 205 -16.89 -6.93 -9.45
C PRO A 205 -15.79 -7.75 -10.16
N ASN A 206 -14.54 -7.72 -9.68
CA ASN A 206 -13.45 -8.54 -10.19
C ASN A 206 -13.36 -9.92 -9.47
N GLU A 207 -14.06 -10.11 -8.34
CA GLU A 207 -14.09 -11.40 -7.63
C GLU A 207 -15.01 -12.42 -8.32
N LEU A 208 -14.50 -13.65 -8.50
CA LEU A 208 -15.24 -14.73 -9.15
C LEU A 208 -15.94 -15.59 -8.10
N SER A 209 -17.29 -15.63 -8.13
CA SER A 209 -18.08 -16.51 -7.24
C SER A 209 -18.11 -17.95 -7.75
N PHE A 210 -17.83 -18.95 -6.92
CA PHE A 210 -17.79 -20.37 -7.32
C PHE A 210 -18.35 -21.29 -6.23
N SER A 211 -18.81 -22.47 -6.64
CA SER A 211 -19.33 -23.50 -5.72
C SER A 211 -18.26 -24.54 -5.36
N LYS A 212 -18.43 -25.21 -4.23
CA LYS A 212 -17.59 -26.35 -3.85
C LYS A 212 -17.62 -27.46 -4.92
N ASN A 213 -16.45 -28.02 -5.21
CA ASN A 213 -16.18 -28.98 -6.28
C ASN A 213 -16.35 -28.42 -7.71
N GLU A 214 -16.52 -27.11 -7.88
CA GLU A 214 -16.44 -26.47 -9.21
C GLU A 214 -15.00 -26.52 -9.73
N VAL A 215 -14.83 -26.75 -11.03
CA VAL A 215 -13.50 -26.77 -11.69
C VAL A 215 -13.27 -25.43 -12.36
N LEU A 216 -12.13 -24.82 -12.06
CA LEU A 216 -11.69 -23.52 -12.53
C LEU A 216 -10.37 -23.63 -13.30
N ASP A 217 -10.26 -22.85 -14.36
CA ASP A 217 -9.08 -22.69 -15.20
C ASP A 217 -8.17 -21.62 -14.57
N ILE A 218 -7.01 -21.96 -14.00
CA ILE A 218 -6.09 -20.97 -13.42
C ILE A 218 -5.20 -20.35 -14.50
N LEU A 219 -5.31 -19.02 -14.66
CA LEU A 219 -4.60 -18.23 -15.66
C LEU A 219 -3.31 -17.58 -15.12
N ASP A 220 -3.30 -17.15 -13.85
CA ASP A 220 -2.10 -16.58 -13.21
C ASP A 220 -2.11 -16.78 -11.68
N LYS A 221 -0.96 -17.17 -11.10
CA LYS A 221 -0.79 -17.59 -9.70
C LYS A 221 0.00 -16.58 -8.85
N ARG A 222 -0.34 -15.28 -8.93
CA ARG A 222 0.42 -14.21 -8.24
C ARG A 222 -0.11 -13.91 -6.85
N GLY A 223 0.56 -14.47 -5.84
CA GLY A 223 0.27 -14.20 -4.43
C GLY A 223 -0.97 -14.94 -3.94
N ASN A 224 -1.73 -14.30 -3.04
CA ASN A 224 -2.87 -14.93 -2.36
C ASN A 224 -4.14 -15.00 -3.22
N TRP A 225 -4.21 -14.22 -4.30
CA TRP A 225 -5.34 -14.16 -5.23
C TRP A 225 -4.88 -14.61 -6.61
N TRP A 226 -5.50 -15.67 -7.13
CA TRP A 226 -5.17 -16.21 -8.45
C TRP A 226 -6.21 -15.75 -9.45
N GLN A 227 -5.77 -15.43 -10.67
CA GLN A 227 -6.71 -15.13 -11.75
C GLN A 227 -7.22 -16.45 -12.31
N ALA A 228 -8.53 -16.64 -12.29
CA ALA A 228 -9.20 -17.87 -12.69
C ALA A 228 -10.34 -17.59 -13.67
N ARG A 229 -10.66 -18.59 -14.48
CA ARG A 229 -11.74 -18.59 -15.46
C ARG A 229 -12.68 -19.76 -15.21
N LYS A 230 -13.98 -19.52 -15.36
CA LYS A 230 -15.03 -20.56 -15.35
C LYS A 230 -15.21 -21.16 -16.75
N ARG A 231 -15.85 -22.33 -16.82
CA ARG A 231 -16.28 -22.94 -18.10
C ARG A 231 -17.27 -22.07 -18.90
N ASP A 232 -17.95 -21.11 -18.27
CA ASP A 232 -18.81 -20.14 -18.95
C ASP A 232 -18.03 -18.97 -19.61
N GLY A 233 -16.70 -18.94 -19.44
CA GLY A 233 -15.81 -17.89 -19.95
C GLY A 233 -15.61 -16.71 -19.00
N THR A 234 -16.39 -16.62 -17.92
CA THR A 234 -16.24 -15.56 -16.90
C THR A 234 -14.88 -15.68 -16.23
N THR A 235 -14.16 -14.56 -16.17
CA THR A 235 -12.81 -14.48 -15.59
C THR A 235 -12.83 -13.51 -14.42
N GLY A 236 -12.13 -13.82 -13.34
CA GLY A 236 -11.98 -12.95 -12.17
C GLY A 236 -10.86 -13.46 -11.24
N ILE A 237 -10.77 -12.89 -10.05
CA ILE A 237 -9.83 -13.35 -9.01
C ILE A 237 -10.52 -14.30 -8.03
N VAL A 238 -9.77 -15.31 -7.57
CA VAL A 238 -10.18 -16.28 -6.54
C VAL A 238 -9.13 -16.38 -5.45
N PRO A 239 -9.52 -16.56 -4.17
CA PRO A 239 -8.56 -16.75 -3.09
C PRO A 239 -7.91 -18.13 -3.20
N SER A 240 -6.57 -18.16 -3.27
CA SER A 240 -5.77 -19.37 -3.53
C SER A 240 -5.99 -20.51 -2.52
N ASN A 241 -6.38 -20.20 -1.28
CA ASN A 241 -6.66 -21.19 -0.24
C ASN A 241 -8.05 -21.84 -0.33
N TYR A 242 -8.90 -21.41 -1.29
CA TYR A 242 -10.21 -22.00 -1.57
C TYR A 242 -10.18 -23.00 -2.73
N VAL A 243 -9.05 -23.16 -3.40
CA VAL A 243 -8.89 -24.02 -4.58
C VAL A 243 -7.69 -24.96 -4.40
N SER A 244 -7.82 -26.19 -4.89
CA SER A 244 -6.70 -27.14 -5.00
C SER A 244 -6.38 -27.34 -6.47
N LEU A 245 -5.12 -27.13 -6.85
CA LEU A 245 -4.61 -27.58 -8.15
C LEU A 245 -4.78 -29.11 -8.28
N SER A 246 -5.01 -29.58 -9.50
CA SER A 246 -5.31 -30.98 -9.84
C SER A 246 -4.11 -31.69 -10.46
#